data_AF-A0A9K3IAZ8-F1
#
_entry.id   AF-A0A9K3IAZ8-F1
#
_cell.length_a   1.000
_cell.length_b   1.000
_cell.length_c   1.000
_cell.angle_alpha   90.00
_cell.angle_beta   90.00
_cell.angle_gamma   90.00
#
_symmetry.space_group_name_H-M   'P 1'
#
loop_
_entity.id
_entity.type
_entity.pdbx_description
1 polymer ?
#
loop_
_entity_poly.entity_id
_entity_poly.type
_entity_poly.pdbx_seq_one_letter_code
_entity_poly.pdbx_strand_id
1 'polypeptide(L)'
;MNNNLIFFFLVTLFVVSYKRVLSENHANLPPRGWNSYDSFCWTISEEEFLQNAQLISQRLHAHGYEYAVVDYLWYRKLVPGAYVDSLGYDVIDEWGRVIPDPGRWPSSKGGKGFSEVAKKVHDMGLKFGFHVMRGISTQAVNANTPILDVTTGKAYVESGKIWHAKDIGMKERACAWMKNGFMSVDTTLGAGRAFLRSLYHQYAEWDVDFVKHDCVFGEDFQLDEITTVSGILKGLNRTILYSLSPGTSGTPTMAKKVAPLVNMYRVTGDDWDNWGDVATHFDVARDFAAASMIGGNGLLGKSWPDLDMLPLGWLTDPGANVGPHRTSGLSLDEQKTQMTLWSMARSPLMFGGDMRKLDDTTYGLITNPILLEINSFSSNNKEACLFIIYNTNTIFII
;
A
#
# COMPACT_ATOMS: atom_id res chain seq x y z
N MET A 1 46.42 -35.75 9.62
CA MET A 1 45.31 -35.46 10.57
C MET A 1 45.29 -33.96 10.80
N ASN A 2 44.57 -33.25 9.94
CA ASN A 2 43.26 -32.63 10.24
C ASN A 2 43.36 -31.34 11.06
N ASN A 3 43.71 -30.22 10.41
CA ASN A 3 43.42 -28.87 10.92
C ASN A 3 42.89 -27.88 9.85
N ASN A 4 42.73 -28.29 8.59
CA ASN A 4 42.24 -27.39 7.52
C ASN A 4 40.73 -27.55 7.19
N LEU A 5 40.01 -28.48 7.84
CA LEU A 5 38.58 -28.67 7.60
C LEU A 5 37.67 -27.79 8.49
N ILE A 6 38.18 -27.23 9.59
CA ILE A 6 37.36 -26.47 10.55
C ILE A 6 37.18 -25.00 10.11
N PHE A 7 38.13 -24.44 9.37
CA PHE A 7 38.07 -23.03 8.96
C PHE A 7 37.05 -22.77 7.83
N PHE A 8 36.77 -23.77 6.99
CA PHE A 8 35.82 -23.63 5.88
C PHE A 8 34.34 -23.75 6.31
N PHE A 9 34.08 -24.38 7.46
CA PHE A 9 32.73 -24.55 8.01
C PHE A 9 32.28 -23.34 8.85
N LEU A 10 33.23 -22.62 9.47
CA LEU A 10 32.93 -21.41 10.25
C LEU A 10 32.65 -20.19 9.36
N VAL A 11 33.32 -20.07 8.21
CA VAL A 11 33.09 -18.95 7.27
C VAL A 11 31.74 -19.09 6.55
N THR A 12 31.28 -20.30 6.23
CA THR A 12 29.95 -20.52 5.63
C THR A 12 28.82 -20.26 6.63
N LEU A 13 28.97 -20.64 7.91
CA LEU A 13 27.99 -20.31 8.96
C LEU A 13 27.92 -18.80 9.26
N PHE A 14 29.06 -18.09 9.23
CA PHE A 14 29.06 -16.63 9.39
C PHE A 14 28.42 -15.90 8.21
N VAL A 15 28.65 -16.32 6.96
CA VAL A 15 28.05 -15.68 5.77
C VAL A 15 26.55 -15.96 5.67
N VAL A 16 26.08 -17.14 6.06
CA VAL A 16 24.64 -17.46 6.11
C VAL A 16 23.94 -16.69 7.24
N SER A 17 24.60 -16.53 8.39
CA SER A 17 24.04 -15.73 9.50
C SER A 17 24.10 -14.21 9.22
N TYR A 18 25.11 -13.72 8.49
CA TYR A 18 25.22 -12.30 8.14
C TYR A 18 24.19 -11.87 7.08
N LYS A 19 23.84 -12.74 6.13
CA LYS A 19 22.71 -12.49 5.22
C LYS A 19 21.35 -12.46 5.93
N ARG A 20 21.19 -13.19 7.04
CA ARG A 20 19.96 -13.15 7.86
C ARG A 20 19.85 -11.88 8.70
N VAL A 21 20.97 -11.31 9.15
CA VAL A 21 20.98 -10.16 10.07
C VAL A 21 20.82 -8.80 9.35
N LEU A 22 21.07 -8.71 8.04
CA LEU A 22 20.87 -7.48 7.27
C LEU A 22 19.45 -7.30 6.72
N SER A 23 18.52 -8.23 6.97
CA SER A 23 17.15 -8.19 6.41
C SER A 23 16.05 -7.88 7.42
N GLU A 24 16.34 -7.43 8.65
CA GLU A 24 15.35 -7.42 9.73
C GLU A 24 14.67 -6.08 10.02
N ASN A 25 14.92 -5.03 9.23
CA ASN A 25 14.43 -3.70 9.53
C ASN A 25 13.53 -3.14 8.42
N HIS A 26 12.25 -3.51 8.44
CA HIS A 26 11.27 -3.04 7.44
C HIS A 26 10.75 -1.65 7.80
N ALA A 27 10.48 -0.82 6.79
CA ALA A 27 9.95 0.54 6.99
C ALA A 27 10.69 1.36 8.07
N ASN A 28 12.01 1.22 8.23
CA ASN A 28 12.78 1.99 9.22
C ASN A 28 12.66 3.51 9.03
N LEU A 29 12.40 3.91 7.79
CA LEU A 29 12.03 5.24 7.34
C LEU A 29 10.64 5.16 6.70
N PRO A 30 9.89 6.29 6.61
CA PRO A 30 8.65 6.32 5.87
C PRO A 30 8.87 5.83 4.42
N PRO A 31 8.06 4.89 3.92
CA PRO A 31 8.15 4.44 2.53
C PRO A 31 8.05 5.62 1.55
N ARG A 32 8.85 5.58 0.48
CA ARG A 32 8.75 6.54 -0.64
C ARG A 32 8.61 5.80 -1.95
N GLY A 33 7.70 6.24 -2.78
CA GLY A 33 7.41 5.57 -4.02
C GLY A 33 6.44 6.34 -4.89
N TRP A 34 5.82 5.59 -5.79
CA TRP A 34 4.81 6.07 -6.71
C TRP A 34 3.65 5.11 -6.71
N ASN A 35 2.45 5.66 -6.86
CA ASN A 35 1.22 4.90 -6.94
C ASN A 35 0.39 5.40 -8.14
N SER A 36 -0.23 4.47 -8.86
CA SER A 36 -0.96 4.78 -10.11
C SER A 36 -2.32 5.48 -9.94
N TYR A 37 -2.86 5.62 -8.72
CA TYR A 37 -4.25 6.04 -8.50
C TYR A 37 -4.54 7.45 -9.04
N ASP A 38 -3.80 8.48 -8.62
CA ASP A 38 -4.16 9.87 -8.95
C ASP A 38 -4.03 10.17 -10.44
N SER A 39 -3.20 9.41 -11.17
CA SER A 39 -2.98 9.57 -12.61
C SER A 39 -3.84 8.64 -13.47
N PHE A 40 -3.99 7.38 -13.09
CA PHE A 40 -4.64 6.38 -13.94
C PHE A 40 -5.96 5.86 -13.35
N CYS A 41 -6.31 6.27 -12.14
CA CYS A 41 -7.38 5.69 -11.36
C CYS A 41 -7.21 4.17 -11.31
N TRP A 42 -8.13 3.42 -11.91
CA TRP A 42 -8.03 1.96 -12.01
C TRP A 42 -7.59 1.44 -13.38
N THR A 43 -7.26 2.30 -14.34
CA THR A 43 -7.24 1.96 -15.77
C THR A 43 -5.86 1.68 -16.34
N ILE A 44 -4.80 1.82 -15.54
CA ILE A 44 -3.42 1.65 -15.99
C ILE A 44 -3.19 0.31 -16.69
N SER A 45 -2.39 0.33 -17.75
CA SER A 45 -1.88 -0.87 -18.44
C SER A 45 -0.47 -1.26 -17.98
N GLU A 46 -0.05 -2.51 -18.25
CA GLU A 46 1.31 -2.98 -17.95
C GLU A 46 2.38 -2.10 -18.59
N GLU A 47 2.18 -1.68 -19.84
CA GLU A 47 3.13 -0.84 -20.55
C GLU A 47 3.31 0.51 -19.85
N GLU A 48 2.22 1.17 -19.50
CA GLU A 48 2.25 2.48 -18.83
C GLU A 48 2.85 2.38 -17.44
N PHE A 49 2.53 1.31 -16.71
CA PHE A 49 3.12 1.02 -15.40
C PHE A 49 4.64 0.86 -15.50
N LEU A 50 5.12 0.03 -16.44
CA LEU A 50 6.56 -0.22 -16.61
C LEU A 50 7.32 1.01 -17.11
N GLN A 51 6.69 1.85 -17.95
CA GLN A 51 7.27 3.14 -18.34
C GLN A 51 7.43 4.07 -17.13
N ASN A 52 6.42 4.17 -16.26
CA ASN A 52 6.48 4.94 -15.02
C ASN A 52 7.55 4.39 -14.07
N ALA A 53 7.58 3.07 -13.84
CA ALA A 53 8.60 2.38 -13.04
C ALA A 53 10.03 2.70 -13.54
N GLN A 54 10.24 2.62 -14.86
CA GLN A 54 11.55 2.93 -15.44
C GLN A 54 11.98 4.38 -15.18
N LEU A 55 11.05 5.33 -15.24
CA LEU A 55 11.31 6.75 -14.97
C LEU A 55 11.55 7.03 -13.48
N ILE A 56 10.88 6.31 -12.58
CA ILE A 56 11.17 6.36 -11.14
C ILE A 56 12.60 5.88 -10.88
N SER A 57 12.97 4.73 -11.46
CA SER A 57 14.32 4.17 -11.36
C SER A 57 15.39 5.18 -11.85
N GLN A 58 15.13 5.85 -12.97
CA GLN A 58 16.09 6.79 -13.56
C GLN A 58 16.16 8.14 -12.83
N ARG A 59 15.02 8.66 -12.34
CA ARG A 59 14.92 10.06 -11.88
C ARG A 59 14.77 10.18 -10.37
N LEU A 60 14.08 9.25 -9.71
CA LEU A 60 13.69 9.37 -8.30
C LEU A 60 14.40 8.37 -7.38
N HIS A 61 14.93 7.27 -7.90
CA HIS A 61 15.58 6.23 -7.09
C HIS A 61 16.78 6.75 -6.30
N ALA A 62 17.59 7.64 -6.89
CA ALA A 62 18.70 8.30 -6.19
C ALA A 62 18.24 9.17 -5.00
N HIS A 63 16.96 9.55 -4.97
CA HIS A 63 16.31 10.32 -3.91
C HIS A 63 15.49 9.42 -2.98
N GLY A 64 15.72 8.10 -2.99
CA GLY A 64 15.11 7.15 -2.06
C GLY A 64 13.70 6.68 -2.42
N TYR A 65 13.18 7.02 -3.60
CA TYR A 65 11.93 6.44 -4.10
C TYR A 65 12.18 5.02 -4.59
N GLU A 66 11.62 4.03 -3.90
CA GLU A 66 11.90 2.62 -4.15
C GLU A 66 10.64 1.80 -4.48
N TYR A 67 9.42 2.26 -4.17
CA TYR A 67 8.19 1.50 -4.48
C TYR A 67 7.53 1.98 -5.77
N ALA A 68 7.13 1.03 -6.62
CA ALA A 68 6.18 1.26 -7.72
C ALA A 68 4.92 0.43 -7.46
N VAL A 69 3.79 1.10 -7.25
CA VAL A 69 2.54 0.49 -6.75
C VAL A 69 1.43 0.58 -7.79
N VAL A 70 0.87 -0.56 -8.17
CA VAL A 70 -0.36 -0.65 -8.99
C VAL A 70 -1.56 -0.50 -8.07
N ASP A 71 -2.35 0.55 -8.24
CA ASP A 71 -3.56 0.73 -7.42
C ASP A 71 -4.74 -0.14 -7.90
N TYR A 72 -5.91 0.09 -7.33
CA TYR A 72 -7.06 -0.82 -7.32
C TYR A 72 -7.55 -1.30 -8.69
N LEU A 73 -8.25 -2.44 -8.67
CA LEU A 73 -8.93 -3.07 -9.81
C LEU A 73 -8.03 -3.49 -10.98
N TRP A 74 -6.75 -3.77 -10.76
CA TRP A 74 -5.87 -4.41 -11.77
C TRP A 74 -6.39 -5.77 -12.28
N TYR A 75 -7.26 -6.43 -11.52
CA TYR A 75 -7.96 -7.66 -11.87
C TYR A 75 -9.26 -7.43 -12.66
N ARG A 76 -9.76 -6.20 -12.77
CA ARG A 76 -11.01 -5.90 -13.50
C ARG A 76 -10.73 -5.66 -14.97
N LYS A 77 -11.52 -6.31 -15.81
CA LYS A 77 -11.49 -6.14 -17.27
C LYS A 77 -11.84 -4.71 -17.64
N LEU A 78 -10.98 -4.05 -18.43
CA LEU A 78 -11.28 -2.73 -19.00
C LEU A 78 -12.01 -2.91 -20.34
N VAL A 79 -13.32 -3.11 -20.27
CA VAL A 79 -14.22 -3.34 -21.40
C VAL A 79 -15.49 -2.49 -21.28
N PRO A 80 -16.26 -2.26 -22.35
CA PRO A 80 -17.52 -1.52 -22.27
C PRO A 80 -18.45 -2.11 -21.19
N GLY A 81 -18.90 -1.25 -20.27
CA GLY A 81 -19.76 -1.63 -19.14
C GLY A 81 -19.02 -1.90 -17.82
N ALA A 82 -17.70 -2.07 -17.83
CA ALA A 82 -16.89 -2.15 -16.62
C ALA A 82 -16.65 -0.76 -16.03
N TYR A 83 -16.78 -0.64 -14.71
CA TYR A 83 -16.49 0.56 -13.93
C TYR A 83 -16.16 0.20 -12.48
N VAL A 84 -15.91 1.21 -11.64
CA VAL A 84 -15.46 1.04 -10.24
C VAL A 84 -16.30 0.08 -9.40
N ASP A 85 -17.62 0.04 -9.56
CA ASP A 85 -18.52 -0.85 -8.79
C ASP A 85 -19.29 -1.82 -9.69
N SER A 86 -18.74 -2.17 -10.87
CA SER A 86 -19.38 -3.12 -11.78
C SER A 86 -19.20 -4.57 -11.31
N LEU A 87 -20.29 -5.34 -11.27
CA LEU A 87 -20.27 -6.78 -10.99
C LEU A 87 -19.98 -7.59 -12.27
N GLY A 88 -19.19 -8.66 -12.15
CA GLY A 88 -19.03 -9.66 -13.22
C GLY A 88 -17.86 -9.41 -14.18
N TYR A 89 -17.02 -8.42 -13.90
CA TYR A 89 -15.88 -8.04 -14.73
C TYR A 89 -14.52 -8.39 -14.12
N ASP A 90 -14.50 -8.93 -12.89
CA ASP A 90 -13.26 -9.31 -12.23
C ASP A 90 -12.71 -10.60 -12.85
N VAL A 91 -11.40 -10.74 -12.92
CA VAL A 91 -10.76 -12.01 -13.30
C VAL A 91 -10.39 -12.75 -12.02
N ILE A 92 -10.96 -13.94 -11.85
CA ILE A 92 -10.70 -14.81 -10.70
C ILE A 92 -10.16 -16.16 -11.19
N ASP A 93 -9.30 -16.78 -10.39
CA ASP A 93 -8.86 -18.16 -10.60
C ASP A 93 -9.90 -19.17 -10.06
N GLU A 94 -9.60 -20.46 -10.21
CA GLU A 94 -10.48 -21.55 -9.77
C GLU A 94 -10.70 -21.61 -8.26
N TRP A 95 -9.87 -20.91 -7.47
CA TRP A 95 -9.94 -20.83 -6.02
C TRP A 95 -10.64 -19.55 -5.52
N GLY A 96 -11.13 -18.71 -6.45
CA GLY A 96 -11.79 -17.45 -6.14
C GLY A 96 -10.83 -16.30 -5.79
N ARG A 97 -9.53 -16.46 -6.05
CA ARG A 97 -8.54 -15.40 -5.89
C ARG A 97 -8.55 -14.52 -7.13
N VAL A 98 -8.45 -13.21 -6.96
CA VAL A 98 -8.33 -12.29 -8.11
C VAL A 98 -6.96 -12.42 -8.77
N ILE A 99 -6.94 -12.35 -10.10
CA ILE A 99 -5.71 -12.40 -10.92
C ILE A 99 -5.69 -11.23 -11.92
N PRO A 100 -4.50 -10.80 -12.40
CA PRO A 100 -4.42 -9.63 -13.27
C PRO A 100 -5.14 -9.87 -14.59
N ASP A 101 -5.93 -8.89 -15.03
CA ASP A 101 -6.62 -8.97 -16.32
C ASP A 101 -5.59 -9.12 -17.46
N PRO A 102 -5.54 -10.27 -18.18
CA PRO A 102 -4.54 -10.50 -19.22
C PRO A 102 -4.69 -9.58 -20.44
N GLY A 103 -5.81 -8.86 -20.57
CA GLY A 103 -5.96 -7.79 -21.56
C GLY A 103 -5.14 -6.54 -21.22
N ARG A 104 -5.03 -6.20 -19.94
CA ARG A 104 -4.28 -5.06 -19.41
C ARG A 104 -2.86 -5.41 -18.96
N TRP A 105 -2.67 -6.67 -18.57
CA TRP A 105 -1.42 -7.25 -18.08
C TRP A 105 -1.01 -8.44 -18.94
N PRO A 106 -0.58 -8.23 -20.20
CA PRO A 106 -0.27 -9.33 -21.12
C PRO A 106 0.74 -10.35 -20.56
N SER A 107 1.66 -9.94 -19.67
CA SER A 107 2.62 -10.86 -19.06
C SER A 107 1.99 -11.84 -18.05
N SER A 108 0.76 -11.59 -17.59
CA SER A 108 0.05 -12.47 -16.65
C SER A 108 -0.53 -13.73 -17.32
N LYS A 109 -0.60 -13.74 -18.65
CA LYS A 109 -1.13 -14.87 -19.44
C LYS A 109 -0.44 -16.18 -19.08
N GLY A 110 -1.24 -17.24 -19.02
CA GLY A 110 -0.76 -18.59 -18.65
C GLY A 110 -0.58 -18.79 -17.14
N GLY A 111 -1.27 -18.00 -16.31
CA GLY A 111 -1.26 -18.19 -14.85
C GLY A 111 -0.02 -17.62 -14.16
N LYS A 112 0.73 -16.73 -14.83
CA LYS A 112 1.95 -16.13 -14.28
C LYS A 112 1.67 -15.00 -13.28
N GLY A 113 0.44 -14.51 -13.23
CA GLY A 113 0.07 -13.37 -12.38
C GLY A 113 0.99 -12.18 -12.58
N PHE A 114 1.54 -11.64 -11.50
CA PHE A 114 2.45 -10.50 -11.54
C PHE A 114 3.95 -10.85 -11.54
N SER A 115 4.36 -12.12 -11.51
CA SER A 115 5.78 -12.50 -11.38
C SER A 115 6.69 -11.80 -12.41
N GLU A 116 6.25 -11.69 -13.67
CA GLU A 116 7.03 -11.04 -14.73
C GLU A 116 7.10 -9.51 -14.56
N VAL A 117 6.03 -8.88 -14.05
CA VAL A 117 6.02 -7.44 -13.75
C VAL A 117 6.94 -7.15 -12.57
N ALA A 118 6.79 -7.91 -11.48
CA ALA A 118 7.64 -7.81 -10.30
C ALA A 118 9.12 -7.97 -10.67
N LYS A 119 9.45 -9.00 -11.47
CA LYS A 119 10.81 -9.20 -11.98
C LYS A 119 11.34 -7.98 -12.71
N LYS A 120 10.59 -7.40 -13.65
CA LYS A 120 11.02 -6.21 -14.40
C LYS A 120 11.26 -5.01 -13.47
N VAL A 121 10.39 -4.81 -12.48
CA VAL A 121 10.53 -3.75 -11.46
C VAL A 121 11.79 -3.98 -10.61
N HIS A 122 12.05 -5.21 -10.18
CA HIS A 122 13.28 -5.55 -9.44
C HIS A 122 14.55 -5.38 -10.28
N ASP A 123 14.50 -5.74 -11.57
CA ASP A 123 15.63 -5.51 -12.50
C ASP A 123 15.93 -4.01 -12.67
N MET A 124 14.95 -3.13 -12.43
CA MET A 124 15.12 -1.67 -12.38
C MET A 124 15.64 -1.15 -11.02
N GLY A 125 15.90 -2.04 -10.05
CA GLY A 125 16.32 -1.69 -8.69
C GLY A 125 15.19 -1.20 -7.78
N LEU A 126 13.93 -1.30 -8.21
CA LEU A 126 12.75 -0.89 -7.45
C LEU A 126 12.10 -2.09 -6.75
N LYS A 127 11.10 -1.81 -5.93
CA LYS A 127 10.22 -2.75 -5.23
C LYS A 127 8.81 -2.66 -5.82
N PHE A 128 8.17 -3.82 -6.00
CA PHE A 128 6.86 -3.91 -6.61
C PHE A 128 5.76 -4.01 -5.55
N GLY A 129 4.72 -3.19 -5.70
CA GLY A 129 3.54 -3.28 -4.85
C GLY A 129 2.24 -3.23 -5.62
N PHE A 130 1.16 -3.63 -4.97
CA PHE A 130 -0.17 -3.43 -5.52
C PHE A 130 -1.25 -3.32 -4.44
N HIS A 131 -2.40 -2.83 -4.86
CA HIS A 131 -3.59 -2.65 -4.03
C HIS A 131 -4.43 -3.93 -3.94
N VAL A 132 -4.98 -4.21 -2.76
CA VAL A 132 -5.99 -5.26 -2.56
C VAL A 132 -7.20 -4.70 -1.83
N MET A 133 -8.39 -5.14 -2.24
CA MET A 133 -9.61 -4.89 -1.47
C MET A 133 -9.69 -5.85 -0.28
N ARG A 134 -10.45 -5.47 0.75
CA ARG A 134 -10.84 -6.36 1.84
C ARG A 134 -11.37 -7.71 1.31
N GLY A 135 -11.06 -8.76 2.05
CA GLY A 135 -11.76 -10.04 1.99
C GLY A 135 -11.81 -10.69 0.60
N ILE A 136 -13.02 -10.93 0.12
CA ILE A 136 -13.31 -11.77 -1.05
C ILE A 136 -14.20 -11.04 -2.05
N SER A 137 -13.99 -11.28 -3.35
CA SER A 137 -14.82 -10.71 -4.40
C SER A 137 -16.22 -11.31 -4.39
N THR A 138 -17.23 -10.47 -4.65
CA THR A 138 -18.62 -10.91 -4.86
C THR A 138 -18.72 -11.92 -5.99
N GLN A 139 -17.86 -11.82 -7.00
CA GLN A 139 -17.83 -12.77 -8.11
C GLN A 139 -17.41 -14.18 -7.66
N ALA A 140 -16.39 -14.31 -6.82
CA ALA A 140 -15.99 -15.60 -6.24
C ALA A 140 -17.11 -16.20 -5.38
N VAL A 141 -17.77 -15.37 -4.56
CA VAL A 141 -18.94 -15.79 -3.77
C VAL A 141 -20.09 -16.26 -4.66
N ASN A 142 -20.40 -15.55 -5.74
CA ASN A 142 -21.47 -15.95 -6.67
C ASN A 142 -21.15 -17.25 -7.41
N ALA A 143 -19.90 -17.40 -7.87
CA ALA A 143 -19.39 -18.62 -8.48
C ALA A 143 -19.25 -19.78 -7.49
N ASN A 144 -19.27 -19.50 -6.18
CA ASN A 144 -19.09 -20.45 -5.10
C ASN A 144 -17.82 -21.30 -5.27
N THR A 145 -16.70 -20.65 -5.55
CA THR A 145 -15.42 -21.32 -5.76
C THR A 145 -14.97 -22.08 -4.50
N PRO A 146 -14.26 -23.21 -4.63
CA PRO A 146 -13.61 -23.86 -3.49
C PRO A 146 -12.50 -22.96 -2.94
N ILE A 147 -12.18 -23.13 -1.66
CA ILE A 147 -11.05 -22.42 -1.02
C ILE A 147 -9.78 -23.25 -1.15
N LEU A 148 -8.66 -22.64 -1.56
CA LEU A 148 -7.37 -23.33 -1.63
C LEU A 148 -6.77 -23.54 -0.23
N ASP A 149 -6.38 -24.77 0.05
CA ASP A 149 -5.42 -25.08 1.10
C ASP A 149 -4.00 -25.09 0.53
N VAL A 150 -3.25 -24.04 0.84
CA VAL A 150 -1.86 -23.86 0.38
C VAL A 150 -0.91 -24.97 0.86
N THR A 151 -1.27 -25.73 1.90
CA THR A 151 -0.41 -26.81 2.40
C THR A 151 -0.55 -28.09 1.58
N THR A 152 -1.74 -28.35 1.03
CA THR A 152 -2.05 -29.57 0.28
C THR A 152 -2.18 -29.34 -1.22
N GLY A 153 -2.34 -28.09 -1.66
CA GLY A 153 -2.62 -27.73 -3.05
C GLY A 153 -4.02 -28.15 -3.52
N LYS A 154 -4.94 -28.41 -2.58
CA LYS A 154 -6.30 -28.93 -2.83
C LYS A 154 -7.33 -28.05 -2.14
N ALA A 155 -8.61 -28.37 -2.34
CA ALA A 155 -9.70 -27.69 -1.64
C ALA A 155 -9.59 -27.86 -0.11
N TYR A 156 -9.81 -26.78 0.62
CA TYR A 156 -9.74 -26.74 2.07
C TYR A 156 -10.85 -27.58 2.69
N VAL A 157 -10.44 -28.56 3.51
CA VAL A 157 -11.33 -29.46 4.24
C VAL A 157 -11.17 -29.25 5.74
N GLU A 158 -12.27 -28.95 6.42
CA GLU A 158 -12.31 -28.86 7.87
C GLU A 158 -13.62 -29.49 8.35
N SER A 159 -13.55 -30.34 9.38
CA SER A 159 -14.69 -31.08 9.92
C SER A 159 -15.45 -31.91 8.87
N GLY A 160 -14.74 -32.49 7.91
CA GLY A 160 -15.30 -33.32 6.84
C GLY A 160 -16.07 -32.56 5.75
N LYS A 161 -16.08 -31.21 5.81
CA LYS A 161 -16.70 -30.33 4.81
C LYS A 161 -15.64 -29.71 3.91
N ILE A 162 -15.90 -29.69 2.60
CA ILE A 162 -15.18 -28.82 1.66
C ILE A 162 -15.79 -27.42 1.73
N TRP A 163 -14.98 -26.42 2.05
CA TRP A 163 -15.43 -25.05 2.21
C TRP A 163 -15.34 -24.27 0.89
N HIS A 164 -16.32 -23.40 0.68
CA HIS A 164 -16.45 -22.58 -0.53
C HIS A 164 -16.64 -21.10 -0.20
N ALA A 165 -16.50 -20.24 -1.20
CA ALA A 165 -16.62 -18.79 -1.06
C ALA A 165 -17.95 -18.33 -0.40
N LYS A 166 -19.09 -19.00 -0.67
CA LYS A 166 -20.38 -18.66 -0.01
C LYS A 166 -20.40 -18.96 1.47
N ASP A 167 -19.55 -19.86 1.95
CA ASP A 167 -19.51 -20.22 3.36
C ASP A 167 -18.77 -19.17 4.21
N ILE A 168 -17.94 -18.33 3.59
CA ILE A 168 -17.03 -17.43 4.29
C ILE A 168 -17.27 -15.94 3.97
N GLY A 169 -17.97 -15.61 2.88
CA GLY A 169 -18.23 -14.23 2.49
C GLY A 169 -19.35 -13.57 3.31
N MET A 170 -19.05 -12.41 3.90
CA MET A 170 -19.96 -11.65 4.77
C MET A 170 -20.66 -10.52 4.00
N LYS A 171 -21.81 -10.79 3.38
CA LYS A 171 -22.50 -9.84 2.49
C LYS A 171 -22.89 -8.52 3.17
N GLU A 172 -23.20 -8.57 4.46
CA GLU A 172 -23.52 -7.42 5.30
C GLU A 172 -22.30 -6.54 5.60
N ARG A 173 -21.09 -6.99 5.25
CA ARG A 173 -19.81 -6.27 5.40
C ARG A 173 -19.15 -5.97 4.05
N ALA A 174 -19.94 -5.63 3.04
CA ALA A 174 -19.44 -5.11 1.77
C ALA A 174 -18.65 -3.80 1.97
N CYS A 175 -17.68 -3.52 1.09
CA CYS A 175 -17.01 -2.21 1.09
C CYS A 175 -18.03 -1.09 0.77
N ALA A 176 -18.00 0.02 1.51
CA ALA A 176 -19.05 1.04 1.46
C ALA A 176 -19.19 1.71 0.07
N TRP A 177 -18.06 1.95 -0.60
CA TRP A 177 -18.01 2.60 -1.92
C TRP A 177 -17.96 1.61 -3.10
N MET A 178 -17.74 0.31 -2.84
CA MET A 178 -17.74 -0.76 -3.84
C MET A 178 -18.58 -1.97 -3.39
N LYS A 179 -19.88 -1.73 -3.16
CA LYS A 179 -20.80 -2.71 -2.57
C LYS A 179 -20.98 -3.97 -3.42
N ASN A 180 -20.82 -3.85 -4.73
CA ASN A 180 -20.96 -4.97 -5.66
C ASN A 180 -19.64 -5.70 -5.91
N GLY A 181 -18.50 -5.10 -5.53
CA GLY A 181 -17.18 -5.66 -5.78
C GLY A 181 -16.71 -6.66 -4.73
N PHE A 182 -16.58 -6.23 -3.47
CA PHE A 182 -15.92 -6.99 -2.41
C PHE A 182 -16.66 -6.94 -1.07
N MET A 183 -16.45 -7.99 -0.27
CA MET A 183 -16.97 -8.11 1.09
C MET A 183 -15.96 -8.76 2.02
N SER A 184 -16.09 -8.50 3.33
CA SER A 184 -15.25 -9.16 4.32
C SER A 184 -15.38 -10.68 4.29
N VAL A 185 -14.32 -11.33 4.74
CA VAL A 185 -14.28 -12.77 5.00
C VAL A 185 -14.45 -13.02 6.49
N ASP A 186 -15.25 -14.03 6.85
CA ASP A 186 -15.39 -14.46 8.24
C ASP A 186 -14.10 -15.13 8.73
N THR A 187 -13.28 -14.35 9.43
CA THR A 187 -12.00 -14.80 9.99
C THR A 187 -12.15 -15.64 11.25
N THR A 188 -13.37 -15.82 11.78
CA THR A 188 -13.62 -16.76 12.88
C THR A 188 -13.55 -18.21 12.38
N LEU A 189 -13.84 -18.43 11.09
CA LEU A 189 -13.76 -19.73 10.43
C LEU A 189 -12.33 -20.07 10.00
N GLY A 190 -11.94 -21.34 10.13
CA GLY A 190 -10.66 -21.83 9.61
C GLY A 190 -10.53 -21.63 8.10
N ALA A 191 -11.63 -21.86 7.38
CA ALA A 191 -11.73 -21.64 5.94
C ALA A 191 -11.56 -20.16 5.53
N GLY A 192 -12.09 -19.20 6.30
CA GLY A 192 -11.90 -17.78 6.01
C GLY A 192 -10.43 -17.36 6.15
N ARG A 193 -9.76 -17.82 7.22
CA ARG A 193 -8.32 -17.62 7.39
C ARG A 193 -7.51 -18.34 6.31
N ALA A 194 -7.95 -19.52 5.85
CA ALA A 194 -7.30 -20.26 4.77
C ALA A 194 -7.39 -19.51 3.43
N PHE A 195 -8.55 -18.90 3.11
CA PHE A 195 -8.69 -18.07 1.93
C PHE A 195 -7.74 -16.88 1.94
N LEU A 196 -7.71 -16.10 3.03
CA LEU A 196 -6.77 -14.99 3.16
C LEU A 196 -5.32 -15.48 3.04
N ARG A 197 -4.96 -16.59 3.69
CA ARG A 197 -3.63 -17.20 3.55
C ARG A 197 -3.30 -17.51 2.10
N SER A 198 -4.25 -18.06 1.33
CA SER A 198 -4.06 -18.38 -0.09
C SER A 198 -3.80 -17.17 -0.98
N LEU A 199 -4.38 -16.01 -0.65
CA LEU A 199 -4.11 -14.74 -1.33
C LEU A 199 -2.68 -14.26 -1.06
N TYR A 200 -2.29 -14.14 0.21
CA TYR A 200 -0.96 -13.59 0.53
C TYR A 200 0.19 -14.54 0.19
N HIS A 201 -0.04 -15.86 0.12
CA HIS A 201 0.92 -16.79 -0.48
C HIS A 201 1.07 -16.58 -1.99
N GLN A 202 -0.03 -16.38 -2.73
CA GLN A 202 0.03 -16.05 -4.14
C GLN A 202 0.83 -14.77 -4.39
N TYR A 203 0.67 -13.76 -3.52
CA TYR A 203 1.39 -12.50 -3.65
C TYR A 203 2.89 -12.68 -3.40
N ALA A 204 3.27 -13.53 -2.44
CA ALA A 204 4.67 -13.90 -2.23
C ALA A 204 5.26 -14.67 -3.42
N GLU A 205 4.49 -15.57 -4.05
CA GLU A 205 4.89 -16.32 -5.27
C GLU A 205 5.08 -15.40 -6.49
N TRP A 206 4.38 -14.26 -6.52
CA TRP A 206 4.59 -13.20 -7.52
C TRP A 206 5.73 -12.25 -7.18
N ASP A 207 6.49 -12.52 -6.13
CA ASP A 207 7.59 -11.68 -5.68
C ASP A 207 7.17 -10.23 -5.34
N VAL A 208 6.04 -10.06 -4.66
CA VAL A 208 5.55 -8.73 -4.26
C VAL A 208 6.24 -8.23 -2.99
N ASP A 209 6.52 -6.93 -2.92
CA ASP A 209 7.20 -6.27 -1.78
C ASP A 209 6.27 -5.42 -0.91
N PHE A 210 5.11 -5.03 -1.44
CA PHE A 210 4.22 -4.06 -0.80
C PHE A 210 2.75 -4.34 -1.15
N VAL A 211 1.88 -4.32 -0.14
CA VAL A 211 0.43 -4.42 -0.34
C VAL A 211 -0.27 -3.26 0.36
N LYS A 212 -1.09 -2.53 -0.41
CA LYS A 212 -2.05 -1.53 0.10
C LYS A 212 -3.42 -2.20 0.24
N HIS A 213 -3.82 -2.48 1.47
CA HIS A 213 -5.06 -3.17 1.79
C HIS A 213 -6.15 -2.16 2.13
N ASP A 214 -7.19 -2.17 1.31
CA ASP A 214 -8.20 -1.13 1.27
C ASP A 214 -9.56 -1.59 1.78
N CYS A 215 -10.39 -0.61 2.12
CA CYS A 215 -11.62 -0.80 2.87
C CYS A 215 -11.40 -1.55 4.19
N VAL A 216 -10.36 -1.31 4.98
CA VAL A 216 -10.17 -2.03 6.26
C VAL A 216 -9.95 -1.14 7.47
N PHE A 217 -9.73 0.15 7.26
CA PHE A 217 -9.44 1.11 8.32
C PHE A 217 -10.35 2.35 8.21
N GLY A 218 -10.30 3.22 9.23
CA GLY A 218 -11.24 4.34 9.34
C GLY A 218 -12.67 3.87 9.64
N GLU A 219 -13.66 4.40 8.91
CA GLU A 219 -15.07 3.99 9.02
C GLU A 219 -15.31 2.51 8.68
N ASP A 220 -14.39 1.92 7.93
CA ASP A 220 -14.40 0.55 7.44
C ASP A 220 -13.65 -0.42 8.37
N PHE A 221 -13.51 -0.08 9.65
CA PHE A 221 -12.59 -0.75 10.57
C PHE A 221 -12.83 -2.26 10.76
N GLN A 222 -11.91 -3.10 10.27
CA GLN A 222 -11.93 -4.56 10.38
C GLN A 222 -10.67 -5.09 11.08
N LEU A 223 -10.59 -4.94 12.41
CA LEU A 223 -9.40 -5.32 13.19
C LEU A 223 -9.04 -6.82 13.07
N ASP A 224 -10.03 -7.70 13.03
CA ASP A 224 -9.80 -9.16 12.97
C ASP A 224 -9.15 -9.58 11.64
N GLU A 225 -9.58 -8.96 10.54
CA GLU A 225 -9.00 -9.18 9.22
C GLU A 225 -7.59 -8.60 9.14
N ILE A 226 -7.38 -7.37 9.63
CA ILE A 226 -6.05 -6.75 9.70
C ILE A 226 -5.07 -7.62 10.50
N THR A 227 -5.51 -8.12 11.66
CA THR A 227 -4.71 -8.99 12.53
C THR A 227 -4.37 -10.31 11.85
N THR A 228 -5.36 -10.92 11.19
CA THR A 228 -5.16 -12.18 10.44
C THR A 228 -4.15 -12.02 9.32
N VAL A 229 -4.30 -10.97 8.50
CA VAL A 229 -3.38 -10.66 7.40
C VAL A 229 -1.98 -10.36 7.91
N SER A 230 -1.85 -9.52 8.95
CA SER A 230 -0.57 -9.22 9.59
C SER A 230 0.16 -10.49 10.06
N GLY A 231 -0.58 -11.41 10.70
CA GLY A 231 -0.04 -12.70 11.12
C GLY A 231 0.41 -13.59 9.97
N ILE A 232 -0.32 -13.59 8.85
CA ILE A 232 0.08 -14.31 7.63
C ILE A 232 1.37 -13.71 7.07
N LEU A 233 1.41 -12.38 6.86
CA LEU A 233 2.57 -11.68 6.32
C LEU A 233 3.83 -11.91 7.15
N LYS A 234 3.70 -11.91 8.48
CA LYS A 234 4.80 -12.24 9.41
C LYS A 234 5.38 -13.64 9.20
N GLY A 235 4.56 -14.59 8.75
CA GLY A 235 4.93 -15.99 8.54
C GLY A 235 5.44 -16.32 7.14
N LEU A 236 5.40 -15.39 6.19
CA LEU A 236 5.89 -15.61 4.84
C LEU A 236 7.43 -15.61 4.79
N ASN A 237 8.00 -16.38 3.86
CA ASN A 237 9.44 -16.35 3.59
C ASN A 237 9.88 -15.10 2.79
N ARG A 238 8.91 -14.35 2.27
CA ARG A 238 9.11 -13.07 1.60
C ARG A 238 8.53 -11.97 2.46
N THR A 239 9.30 -10.89 2.61
CA THR A 239 8.82 -9.69 3.29
C THR A 239 7.90 -8.90 2.37
N ILE A 240 6.71 -8.56 2.88
CA ILE A 240 5.75 -7.70 2.20
C ILE A 240 5.35 -6.59 3.18
N LEU A 241 5.59 -5.33 2.81
CA LEU A 241 5.14 -4.17 3.56
C LEU A 241 3.62 -4.07 3.55
N TYR A 242 3.05 -3.78 4.71
CA TYR A 242 1.61 -3.75 4.88
C TYR A 242 1.10 -2.32 5.11
N SER A 243 0.36 -1.80 4.12
CA SER A 243 -0.30 -0.50 4.16
C SER A 243 -1.81 -0.66 4.31
N LEU A 244 -2.44 0.15 5.15
CA LEU A 244 -3.91 0.17 5.33
C LEU A 244 -4.56 1.40 4.70
N SER A 245 -5.73 1.18 4.11
CA SER A 245 -6.59 2.18 3.50
C SER A 245 -8.08 1.81 3.70
N PRO A 246 -9.01 2.77 3.60
CA PRO A 246 -8.78 4.21 3.73
C PRO A 246 -8.58 4.58 5.21
N GLY A 247 -8.54 5.86 5.52
CA GLY A 247 -8.39 6.40 6.88
C GLY A 247 -9.50 7.37 7.26
N THR A 248 -10.63 7.37 6.53
CA THR A 248 -11.76 8.27 6.78
C THR A 248 -12.18 8.18 8.24
N SER A 249 -12.26 9.33 8.92
CA SER A 249 -12.58 9.41 10.36
C SER A 249 -11.61 8.62 11.27
N GLY A 250 -10.39 8.34 10.79
CA GLY A 250 -9.34 7.66 11.53
C GLY A 250 -8.85 8.49 12.70
N THR A 251 -8.74 7.88 13.88
CA THR A 251 -8.28 8.56 15.10
C THR A 251 -7.02 7.92 15.65
N PRO A 252 -6.21 8.64 16.44
CA PRO A 252 -5.07 8.03 17.14
C PRO A 252 -5.46 6.82 18.01
N THR A 253 -6.66 6.83 18.61
CA THR A 253 -7.18 5.70 19.40
C THR A 253 -7.42 4.46 18.55
N MET A 254 -7.97 4.61 17.34
CA MET A 254 -8.11 3.50 16.40
C MET A 254 -6.73 3.03 15.90
N ALA A 255 -5.88 3.97 15.52
CA ALA A 255 -4.54 3.69 15.00
C ALA A 255 -3.66 2.91 15.98
N LYS A 256 -3.75 3.19 17.29
CA LYS A 256 -3.05 2.42 18.34
C LYS A 256 -3.33 0.91 18.29
N LYS A 257 -4.50 0.49 17.79
CA LYS A 257 -4.87 -0.92 17.66
C LYS A 257 -4.20 -1.61 16.47
N VAL A 258 -3.84 -0.85 15.42
CA VAL A 258 -3.32 -1.39 14.16
C VAL A 258 -1.85 -1.10 13.92
N ALA A 259 -1.30 -0.02 14.48
CA ALA A 259 0.10 0.37 14.26
C ALA A 259 1.09 -0.78 14.51
N PRO A 260 0.97 -1.59 15.58
CA PRO A 260 1.87 -2.74 15.81
C PRO A 260 1.75 -3.86 14.77
N LEU A 261 0.69 -3.87 13.97
CA LEU A 261 0.34 -4.91 13.01
C LEU A 261 0.74 -4.56 11.58
N VAL A 262 1.10 -3.30 11.30
CA VAL A 262 1.26 -2.78 9.93
C VAL A 262 2.46 -1.84 9.82
N ASN A 263 2.84 -1.48 8.59
CA ASN A 263 3.97 -0.58 8.33
C ASN A 263 3.53 0.86 8.02
N MET A 264 2.31 1.03 7.51
CA MET A 264 1.69 2.35 7.35
C MET A 264 0.17 2.20 7.36
N TYR A 265 -0.54 3.25 7.74
CA TYR A 265 -2.00 3.26 7.78
C TYR A 265 -2.51 4.66 7.48
N ARG A 266 -3.45 4.78 6.54
CA ARG A 266 -4.04 6.06 6.17
C ARG A 266 -4.77 6.67 7.36
N VAL A 267 -4.64 7.98 7.56
CA VAL A 267 -5.29 8.70 8.68
C VAL A 267 -6.35 9.71 8.25
N THR A 268 -6.62 9.79 6.95
CA THR A 268 -7.60 10.67 6.30
C THR A 268 -8.43 9.92 5.25
N GLY A 269 -9.43 10.59 4.66
CA GLY A 269 -10.04 10.11 3.41
C GLY A 269 -9.05 10.15 2.24
N ASP A 270 -9.53 9.96 1.01
CA ASP A 270 -8.69 10.16 -0.18
C ASP A 270 -8.29 11.63 -0.29
N ASP A 271 -6.98 11.90 -0.35
CA ASP A 271 -6.44 13.23 -0.64
C ASP A 271 -6.45 13.47 -2.15
N TRP A 272 -7.03 14.58 -2.56
CA TRP A 272 -7.01 15.05 -3.93
C TRP A 272 -6.51 16.48 -4.03
N ASP A 273 -6.27 16.93 -5.25
CA ASP A 273 -5.64 18.19 -5.59
C ASP A 273 -6.57 19.41 -5.48
N ASN A 274 -7.25 19.53 -4.34
CA ASN A 274 -7.98 20.72 -3.93
C ASN A 274 -7.61 21.11 -2.49
N TRP A 275 -7.64 22.41 -2.20
CA TRP A 275 -7.25 22.92 -0.89
C TRP A 275 -8.09 22.38 0.27
N GLY A 276 -9.36 22.05 0.03
CA GLY A 276 -10.24 21.50 1.06
C GLY A 276 -9.68 20.22 1.66
N ASP A 277 -9.22 19.30 0.82
CA ASP A 277 -8.63 18.04 1.24
C ASP A 277 -7.27 18.28 1.92
N VAL A 278 -6.36 19.05 1.30
CA VAL A 278 -5.03 19.36 1.86
C VAL A 278 -5.14 20.03 3.25
N ALA A 279 -6.05 21.00 3.41
CA ALA A 279 -6.21 21.73 4.66
C ALA A 279 -6.62 20.83 5.84
N THR A 280 -7.40 19.78 5.60
CA THR A 280 -7.85 18.87 6.67
C THR A 280 -6.70 18.08 7.29
N HIS A 281 -5.60 17.88 6.56
CA HIS A 281 -4.44 17.12 7.03
C HIS A 281 -3.68 17.81 8.17
N PHE A 282 -3.81 19.14 8.34
CA PHE A 282 -3.12 19.87 9.41
C PHE A 282 -3.56 19.41 10.81
N ASP A 283 -4.88 19.38 11.06
CA ASP A 283 -5.44 18.94 12.33
C ASP A 283 -5.13 17.46 12.60
N VAL A 284 -5.23 16.63 11.56
CA VAL A 284 -4.95 15.20 11.67
C VAL A 284 -3.47 14.95 11.97
N ALA A 285 -2.55 15.60 11.25
CA ALA A 285 -1.12 15.50 11.49
C ALA A 285 -0.75 15.95 12.92
N ARG A 286 -1.34 17.05 13.40
CA ARG A 286 -1.20 17.51 14.80
C ARG A 286 -1.63 16.43 15.78
N ASP A 287 -2.83 15.86 15.62
CA ASP A 287 -3.39 14.90 16.57
C ASP A 287 -2.56 13.61 16.63
N PHE A 288 -2.07 13.13 15.50
CA PHE A 288 -1.19 11.96 15.42
C PHE A 288 0.21 12.22 16.00
N ALA A 289 0.76 13.42 15.78
CA ALA A 289 2.00 13.85 16.42
C ALA A 289 1.85 13.95 17.95
N ALA A 290 0.79 14.60 18.44
CA ALA A 290 0.49 14.73 19.86
C ALA A 290 0.29 13.37 20.54
N ALA A 291 -0.28 12.40 19.83
CA ALA A 291 -0.44 11.03 20.30
C ALA A 291 0.83 10.16 20.20
N SER A 292 1.98 10.73 19.78
CA SER A 292 3.26 10.03 19.61
C SER A 292 3.18 8.82 18.67
N MET A 293 2.41 8.94 17.59
CA MET A 293 2.17 7.85 16.64
C MET A 293 3.19 7.79 15.49
N ILE A 294 4.00 8.84 15.29
CA ILE A 294 4.95 8.93 14.18
C ILE A 294 6.11 7.94 14.39
N GLY A 295 6.24 6.95 13.49
CA GLY A 295 7.35 6.01 13.49
C GLY A 295 7.37 5.04 14.68
N GLY A 296 6.19 4.65 15.17
CA GLY A 296 6.03 3.67 16.26
C GLY A 296 6.40 2.24 15.82
N ASN A 297 6.38 1.29 16.76
CA ASN A 297 6.62 -0.13 16.44
C ASN A 297 5.53 -0.65 15.50
N GLY A 298 5.93 -1.36 14.44
CA GLY A 298 5.06 -1.95 13.44
C GLY A 298 5.46 -3.37 13.04
N LEU A 299 4.88 -3.85 11.95
CA LEU A 299 5.11 -5.20 11.45
C LEU A 299 6.57 -5.38 11.00
N LEU A 300 7.35 -6.14 11.77
CA LEU A 300 8.77 -6.43 11.48
C LEU A 300 9.59 -5.14 11.24
N GLY A 301 9.24 -4.05 11.92
CA GLY A 301 9.72 -2.73 11.56
C GLY A 301 9.03 -1.59 12.29
N LYS A 302 8.95 -0.43 11.65
CA LYS A 302 8.14 0.71 12.13
C LYS A 302 6.80 0.81 11.42
N SER A 303 5.93 1.63 12.01
CA SER A 303 4.61 2.00 11.51
C SER A 303 4.49 3.51 11.36
N TRP A 304 3.96 3.97 10.23
CA TRP A 304 3.87 5.40 9.89
C TRP A 304 2.41 5.83 9.65
N PRO A 305 1.94 6.89 10.32
CA PRO A 305 0.71 7.57 9.92
C PRO A 305 0.84 8.05 8.47
N ASP A 306 -0.11 7.66 7.63
CA ASP A 306 -0.10 7.97 6.20
C ASP A 306 -1.14 9.06 5.88
N LEU A 307 -0.64 10.22 5.45
CA LEU A 307 -1.45 11.34 4.99
C LEU A 307 -1.93 11.17 3.55
N ASP A 308 -1.77 9.98 2.97
CA ASP A 308 -2.11 9.64 1.59
C ASP A 308 -1.07 10.12 0.54
N MET A 309 -1.35 9.78 -0.71
CA MET A 309 -0.55 10.09 -1.89
C MET A 309 -0.46 11.60 -2.13
N LEU A 310 0.49 11.98 -2.98
CA LEU A 310 0.73 13.37 -3.39
C LEU A 310 0.12 13.59 -4.78
N PRO A 311 -1.05 14.24 -4.89
CA PRO A 311 -1.75 14.49 -6.15
C PRO A 311 -1.11 15.68 -6.89
N LEU A 312 0.13 15.47 -7.34
CA LEU A 312 0.98 16.45 -7.99
C LEU A 312 1.28 16.05 -9.44
N GLY A 313 1.57 17.02 -10.30
CA GLY A 313 1.92 16.76 -11.70
C GLY A 313 0.71 16.45 -12.58
N TRP A 314 0.80 15.42 -13.43
CA TRP A 314 -0.23 15.06 -14.41
C TRP A 314 -1.12 13.92 -13.91
N LEU A 315 -2.41 14.20 -13.77
CA LEU A 315 -3.42 13.46 -13.03
C LEU A 315 -4.67 13.13 -13.87
N THR A 316 -5.63 12.44 -13.25
CA THR A 316 -7.02 12.25 -13.69
C THR A 316 -8.01 12.71 -12.61
N ASP A 317 -9.30 12.48 -12.83
CA ASP A 317 -10.35 12.75 -11.85
C ASP A 317 -10.68 11.50 -11.02
N PRO A 318 -11.18 11.66 -9.77
CA PRO A 318 -11.63 10.54 -8.96
C PRO A 318 -12.66 9.68 -9.68
N GLY A 319 -12.46 8.36 -9.69
CA GLY A 319 -13.36 7.40 -10.33
C GLY A 319 -13.37 7.46 -11.87
N ALA A 320 -12.42 8.16 -12.51
CA ALA A 320 -12.36 8.22 -13.96
C ALA A 320 -12.08 6.85 -14.59
N ASN A 321 -12.76 6.57 -15.71
CA ASN A 321 -12.53 5.38 -16.53
C ASN A 321 -11.55 5.65 -17.69
N VAL A 322 -10.91 6.82 -17.68
CA VAL A 322 -9.87 7.26 -18.62
C VAL A 322 -8.94 8.23 -17.89
N GLY A 323 -7.72 8.38 -18.39
CA GLY A 323 -6.74 9.31 -17.84
C GLY A 323 -5.32 8.78 -18.03
N PRO A 324 -4.30 9.55 -17.63
CA PRO A 324 -4.36 10.91 -17.07
C PRO A 324 -4.62 11.99 -18.13
N HIS A 325 -5.34 13.06 -17.78
CA HIS A 325 -5.80 14.10 -18.73
C HIS A 325 -5.71 15.55 -18.24
N ARG A 326 -5.20 15.81 -17.04
CA ARG A 326 -5.08 17.19 -16.52
C ARG A 326 -3.90 17.36 -15.59
N THR A 327 -3.48 18.60 -15.36
CA THR A 327 -2.52 18.92 -14.29
C THR A 327 -3.24 18.98 -12.95
N SER A 328 -2.50 18.79 -11.86
CA SER A 328 -2.93 19.10 -10.49
C SER A 328 -3.59 20.49 -10.40
N GLY A 329 -4.70 20.57 -9.69
CA GLY A 329 -5.48 21.77 -9.39
C GLY A 329 -4.89 22.60 -8.26
N LEU A 330 -3.89 22.10 -7.54
CA LEU A 330 -3.17 22.84 -6.51
C LEU A 330 -2.25 23.88 -7.16
N SER A 331 -2.32 25.12 -6.66
CA SER A 331 -1.31 26.14 -6.91
C SER A 331 0.05 25.73 -6.37
N LEU A 332 1.13 26.32 -6.90
CA LEU A 332 2.49 25.98 -6.45
C LEU A 332 2.70 26.17 -4.94
N ASP A 333 2.06 27.18 -4.34
CA ASP A 333 2.16 27.42 -2.90
C ASP A 333 1.41 26.36 -2.09
N GLU A 334 0.29 25.86 -2.58
CA GLU A 334 -0.43 24.73 -1.97
C GLU A 334 0.38 23.43 -2.10
N GLN A 335 1.00 23.17 -3.26
CA GLN A 335 1.87 22.01 -3.45
C GLN A 335 3.08 22.04 -2.50
N LYS A 336 3.73 23.20 -2.36
CA LYS A 336 4.83 23.40 -1.38
C LYS A 336 4.35 23.19 0.05
N THR A 337 3.16 23.70 0.37
CA THR A 337 2.55 23.55 1.69
C THR A 337 2.30 22.08 2.01
N GLN A 338 1.71 21.34 1.08
CA GLN A 338 1.46 19.90 1.19
C GLN A 338 2.76 19.12 1.41
N MET A 339 3.74 19.27 0.52
CA MET A 339 5.02 18.55 0.63
C MET A 339 5.75 18.86 1.94
N THR A 340 5.66 20.11 2.42
CA THR A 340 6.24 20.51 3.71
C THR A 340 5.55 19.81 4.86
N LEU A 341 4.21 19.79 4.89
CA LEU A 341 3.44 19.11 5.93
C LEU A 341 3.70 17.60 5.93
N TRP A 342 3.70 16.93 4.77
CA TRP A 342 3.98 15.49 4.67
C TRP A 342 5.39 15.16 5.17
N SER A 343 6.37 16.02 4.88
CA SER A 343 7.73 15.87 5.36
C SER A 343 7.80 16.01 6.89
N MET A 344 7.17 17.04 7.45
CA MET A 344 7.12 17.27 8.90
C MET A 344 6.27 16.24 9.65
N ALA A 345 5.23 15.68 9.05
CA ALA A 345 4.47 14.57 9.63
C ALA A 345 5.23 13.24 9.55
N ARG A 346 6.31 13.19 8.76
CA ARG A 346 7.02 11.97 8.35
C ARG A 346 6.05 10.95 7.75
N SER A 347 5.09 11.44 6.96
CA SER A 347 4.20 10.60 6.18
C SER A 347 5.01 9.83 5.14
N PRO A 348 4.60 8.61 4.75
CA PRO A 348 5.04 8.02 3.49
C PRO A 348 4.85 9.02 2.35
N LEU A 349 5.78 9.03 1.39
CA LEU A 349 5.74 9.94 0.23
C LEU A 349 5.48 9.12 -1.03
N MET A 350 4.21 8.97 -1.38
CA MET A 350 3.78 8.27 -2.59
C MET A 350 3.36 9.30 -3.65
N PHE A 351 4.19 9.52 -4.67
CA PHE A 351 3.83 10.40 -5.78
C PHE A 351 2.71 9.78 -6.63
N GLY A 352 1.64 10.53 -6.90
CA GLY A 352 0.49 10.04 -7.66
C GLY A 352 0.49 10.37 -9.16
N GLY A 353 1.32 11.32 -9.58
CA GLY A 353 1.34 11.82 -10.96
C GLY A 353 2.00 10.90 -11.97
N ASP A 354 1.66 11.09 -13.24
CA ASP A 354 2.29 10.38 -14.36
C ASP A 354 3.73 10.86 -14.59
N MET A 355 4.70 9.99 -14.32
CA MET A 355 6.13 10.24 -14.46
C MET A 355 6.54 10.63 -15.87
N ARG A 356 5.78 10.19 -16.88
CA ARG A 356 6.03 10.51 -18.30
C ARG A 356 5.85 12.01 -18.59
N LYS A 357 5.14 12.73 -17.71
CA LYS A 357 4.90 14.17 -17.78
C LYS A 357 5.40 14.93 -16.56
N LEU A 358 6.33 14.36 -15.78
CA LEU A 358 6.91 15.02 -14.62
C LEU A 358 7.79 16.21 -15.06
N ASP A 359 7.29 17.42 -14.81
CA ASP A 359 8.01 18.68 -15.05
C ASP A 359 9.08 18.98 -13.98
N ASP A 360 9.94 19.95 -14.28
CA ASP A 360 11.08 20.33 -13.42
C ASP A 360 10.66 20.95 -12.08
N THR A 361 9.50 21.62 -12.05
CA THR A 361 8.99 22.27 -10.84
C THR A 361 8.52 21.22 -9.84
N THR A 362 7.67 20.30 -10.28
CA THR A 362 7.20 19.18 -9.46
C THR A 362 8.37 18.26 -9.10
N TYR A 363 9.27 17.96 -10.04
CA TYR A 363 10.50 17.20 -9.76
C TYR A 363 11.31 17.84 -8.63
N GLY A 364 11.64 19.13 -8.75
CA GLY A 364 12.42 19.85 -7.74
C GLY A 364 11.76 19.91 -6.36
N LEU A 365 10.42 19.91 -6.31
CA LEU A 365 9.66 19.85 -5.06
C LEU A 365 9.75 18.47 -4.39
N ILE A 366 9.45 17.39 -5.13
CA ILE A 366 9.42 16.03 -4.58
C ILE A 366 10.82 15.47 -4.34
N THR A 367 11.86 16.02 -4.96
CA THR A 367 13.27 15.66 -4.72
C THR A 367 14.03 16.69 -3.90
N ASN A 368 13.35 17.61 -3.20
CA ASN A 368 14.04 18.61 -2.39
C ASN A 368 14.81 17.94 -1.24
N PRO A 369 16.15 18.05 -1.17
CA PRO A 369 16.94 17.29 -0.21
C PRO A 369 16.61 17.62 1.25
N ILE A 370 16.25 18.88 1.54
CA ILE A 370 15.90 19.31 2.90
C ILE A 370 14.58 18.68 3.34
N LEU A 371 13.56 18.68 2.47
CA LEU A 371 12.26 18.07 2.77
C LEU A 371 12.39 16.55 2.98
N LEU A 372 13.16 15.89 2.11
CA LEU A 372 13.43 14.46 2.22
C LEU A 372 14.23 14.10 3.48
N GLU A 373 15.18 14.96 3.89
CA GLU A 373 15.93 14.80 5.14
C GLU A 373 15.02 14.94 6.36
N ILE A 374 14.14 15.96 6.39
CA ILE A 374 13.13 16.12 7.44
C ILE A 374 12.24 14.88 7.53
N ASN A 375 11.67 14.44 6.41
CA ASN A 375 10.81 13.25 6.35
C ASN A 375 11.50 11.99 6.93
N SER A 376 12.79 11.84 6.64
CA SER A 376 13.53 10.61 6.97
C SER A 376 14.12 10.62 8.38
N PHE A 377 14.59 11.76 8.86
CA PHE A 377 15.50 11.77 10.00
C PHE A 377 15.09 12.70 11.13
N SER A 378 14.13 13.60 10.92
CA SER A 378 13.67 14.45 12.01
C SER A 378 12.91 13.64 13.07
N SER A 379 12.76 14.18 14.27
CA SER A 379 12.13 13.49 15.39
C SER A 379 11.40 14.49 16.28
N ASN A 380 10.42 14.02 17.05
CA ASN A 380 9.61 14.85 17.94
C ASN A 380 8.92 16.03 17.22
N ASN A 381 8.56 15.83 15.95
CA ASN A 381 7.81 16.80 15.16
C ASN A 381 6.43 16.99 15.81
N LYS A 382 6.02 18.24 15.97
CA LYS A 382 4.77 18.61 16.63
C LYS A 382 4.39 20.03 16.21
N GLU A 383 3.10 20.32 16.30
CA GLU A 383 2.62 21.70 16.19
C GLU A 383 3.22 22.54 17.32
N ALA A 384 3.78 23.70 16.98
CA ALA A 384 4.29 24.63 17.96
C ALA A 384 3.12 25.26 18.73
N CYS A 385 3.14 25.16 20.06
CA CYS A 385 2.17 25.90 20.87
C CYS A 385 2.48 27.40 20.77
N LEU A 386 1.48 28.20 20.41
CA LEU A 386 1.59 29.65 20.46
C LEU A 386 1.76 30.10 21.93
N PHE A 387 2.98 30.43 22.34
CA PHE A 387 3.19 31.18 23.57
C PHE A 387 2.97 32.66 23.26
N ILE A 388 1.81 33.21 23.65
CA ILE A 388 1.66 34.66 23.71
C ILE A 388 2.45 35.13 24.93
N ILE A 389 3.70 35.54 24.71
CA ILE A 389 4.45 36.28 25.72
C ILE A 389 3.85 37.70 25.74
N TYR A 390 2.99 37.98 26.73
CA TYR A 390 2.60 39.35 27.05
C TYR A 390 3.79 40.07 27.68
N ASN A 391 4.74 40.49 26.85
CA ASN A 391 5.68 41.53 27.22
C ASN A 391 5.73 42.54 26.07
N THR A 392 5.61 43.81 26.44
CA THR A 392 5.37 44.95 25.56
C THR A 392 6.20 44.91 24.27
N ASN A 393 5.51 44.92 23.12
CA ASN A 393 5.99 45.25 21.77
C ASN A 393 6.88 44.27 20.98
N THR A 394 6.90 42.96 21.25
CA THR A 394 7.51 42.03 20.27
C THR A 394 6.89 40.64 20.30
N ILE A 395 6.36 40.18 19.15
CA ILE A 395 5.96 38.78 18.95
C ILE A 395 7.20 38.02 18.50
N PHE A 396 7.65 37.05 19.30
CA PHE A 396 8.65 36.07 18.88
C PHE A 396 7.94 34.76 18.52
N ILE A 397 8.27 34.20 17.36
CA ILE A 397 7.93 32.82 16.99
C ILE A 397 9.13 31.99 17.43
N ILE A 398 8.93 31.06 18.37
CA ILE A 398 9.95 30.06 18.76
C ILE A 398 9.47 28.69 18.34
#